data_AF-A0A254REE0-F1
#
_entry.id   AF-A0A254REE0-F1
#
_cell.length_a   1.000
_cell.length_b   1.000
_cell.length_c   1.000
_cell.angle_alpha   90.00
_cell.angle_beta   90.00
_cell.angle_gamma   90.00
#
_symmetry.space_group_name_H-M   'P 1'
#
loop_
_entity.id
_entity.type
_entity.pdbx_description
1 polymer ?
#
loop_
_entity_poly.entity_id
_entity_poly.type
_entity_poly.pdbx_seq_one_letter_code
_entity_poly.pdbx_strand_id
1 'polypeptide(L)'
;MMSMYESFVNLLTNYCRQVGCPIQIEKSLQDSSEDDANAVKIFMSKYKDLNSISMDAIAHDVVRKIHFAGTTKEDESPASVDSFLIDSNGFWYFIEFKNQKIGASKEKCIEKSYANVYWLLKILEELKNNDSFSFESFSSCPSGISPLNFVKEYCKFILVIADGKDDLEIYKIREARKAKKRWPDSDWAKYMKKLESYIYKSAEVYNVKQFDREFVKNFRYS
;
A
#
# COMPACT_ATOMS: atom_id res chain seq x y z
N MET A 1 12.54 -2.11 -21.74
CA MET A 1 11.14 -2.55 -21.52
C MET A 1 10.70 -1.90 -20.23
N MET A 2 9.55 -1.22 -20.21
CA MET A 2 9.03 -0.64 -18.96
C MET A 2 8.61 -1.74 -17.99
N SER A 3 8.84 -1.53 -16.70
CA SER A 3 8.34 -2.38 -15.63
C SER A 3 6.81 -2.29 -15.50
N MET A 4 6.21 -3.27 -14.81
CA MET A 4 4.78 -3.22 -14.46
C MET A 4 4.46 -1.97 -13.63
N TYR A 5 5.36 -1.57 -12.73
CA TYR A 5 5.20 -0.35 -11.94
C TYR A 5 5.16 0.91 -12.79
N GLU A 6 6.16 1.14 -13.65
CA GLU A 6 6.20 2.33 -14.53
C GLU A 6 4.99 2.38 -15.47
N SER A 7 4.57 1.21 -15.97
CA SER A 7 3.38 1.10 -16.81
C SER A 7 2.11 1.50 -16.04
N PHE A 8 2.01 1.09 -14.77
CA PHE A 8 0.86 1.42 -13.91
C PHE A 8 0.85 2.88 -13.48
N VAL A 9 2.02 3.47 -13.20
CA VAL A 9 2.17 4.91 -12.99
C VAL A 9 1.65 5.69 -14.20
N ASN A 10 2.05 5.30 -15.41
CA ASN A 10 1.60 5.96 -16.63
C ASN A 10 0.07 5.85 -16.81
N LEU A 11 -0.49 4.67 -16.54
CA LEU A 11 -1.93 4.45 -16.56
C LEU A 11 -2.68 5.40 -15.61
N LEU A 12 -2.27 5.44 -14.33
CA LEU A 12 -2.92 6.29 -13.34
C LEU A 12 -2.71 7.77 -13.61
N THR A 13 -1.53 8.18 -14.09
CA THR A 13 -1.26 9.57 -14.47
C THR A 13 -2.17 10.01 -15.63
N ASN A 14 -2.37 9.13 -16.62
CA ASN A 14 -3.30 9.40 -17.71
C ASN A 14 -4.75 9.47 -17.24
N TYR A 15 -5.17 8.56 -16.35
CA TYR A 15 -6.48 8.63 -15.72
C TYR A 15 -6.70 9.97 -15.01
N CYS A 16 -5.74 10.41 -14.18
CA CYS A 16 -5.78 11.68 -13.45
C CYS A 16 -5.96 12.87 -14.41
N ARG A 17 -5.26 12.89 -15.55
CA ARG A 17 -5.43 13.93 -16.59
C ARG A 17 -6.81 13.89 -17.24
N GLN A 18 -7.30 12.70 -17.56
CA GLN A 18 -8.61 12.51 -18.21
C GLN A 18 -9.77 13.00 -17.34
N VAL A 19 -9.68 12.77 -16.02
CA VAL A 19 -10.69 13.23 -15.05
C VAL A 19 -10.45 14.67 -14.57
N GLY A 20 -9.56 15.43 -15.24
CA GLY A 20 -9.32 16.85 -14.95
C GLY A 20 -8.57 17.13 -13.64
N CYS A 21 -7.90 16.12 -13.06
CA CYS A 21 -7.13 16.24 -11.83
C CYS A 21 -5.64 15.91 -12.07
N PRO A 22 -4.90 16.68 -12.89
CA PRO A 22 -3.49 16.40 -13.16
C PRO A 22 -2.65 16.61 -11.90
N ILE A 23 -2.15 15.52 -11.33
CA ILE A 23 -1.32 15.53 -10.11
C ILE A 23 -0.04 14.73 -10.31
N GLN A 24 0.97 15.04 -9.52
CA GLN A 24 2.15 14.20 -9.38
C GLN A 24 1.84 13.09 -8.37
N ILE A 25 1.77 11.84 -8.85
CA ILE A 25 1.44 10.68 -8.01
C ILE A 25 2.69 9.96 -7.48
N GLU A 26 3.85 10.11 -8.12
CA GLU A 26 5.09 9.47 -7.68
C GLU A 26 5.85 10.33 -6.68
N LYS A 27 6.27 9.68 -5.58
CA LYS A 27 7.17 10.20 -4.55
C LYS A 27 8.17 9.12 -4.16
N SER A 28 9.29 9.51 -3.59
CA SER A 28 10.19 8.54 -2.98
C SER A 28 9.52 7.87 -1.78
N LEU A 29 9.89 6.62 -1.49
CA LEU A 29 9.35 5.88 -0.34
C LEU A 29 9.74 6.53 0.99
N GLN A 30 10.86 7.27 1.01
CA GLN A 30 11.27 8.09 2.15
C GLN A 30 10.34 9.29 2.34
N ASP A 31 9.99 10.01 1.27
CA ASP A 31 9.05 11.13 1.32
C ASP A 31 7.64 10.66 1.71
N SER A 32 7.20 9.52 1.18
CA SER A 32 5.91 8.93 1.55
C SER A 32 5.88 8.37 2.99
N SER A 33 7.01 8.39 3.71
CA SER A 33 7.08 7.98 5.12
C SER A 33 7.06 9.16 6.10
N GLU A 34 6.84 10.37 5.60
CA GLU A 34 6.79 11.57 6.44
C GLU A 34 5.61 11.51 7.40
N ASP A 35 5.90 11.75 8.68
CA ASP A 35 4.90 11.97 9.71
C ASP A 35 4.59 13.47 9.76
N ASP A 36 3.55 13.90 9.05
CA ASP A 36 3.17 15.32 8.91
C ASP A 36 3.01 16.04 10.26
N ALA A 37 2.54 15.33 11.29
CA ALA A 37 2.34 15.91 12.61
C ALA A 37 3.66 16.30 13.30
N ASN A 38 4.76 15.63 12.95
CA ASN A 38 6.07 15.84 13.55
C ASN A 38 7.13 16.34 12.55
N ALA A 39 6.80 16.44 11.25
CA ALA A 39 7.71 16.77 10.16
C ALA A 39 8.98 15.89 10.15
N VAL A 40 8.80 14.58 10.37
CA VAL A 40 9.90 13.60 10.45
C VAL A 40 9.65 12.46 9.48
N LYS A 41 10.65 12.13 8.66
CA LYS A 41 10.64 10.92 7.84
C LYS A 41 10.84 9.69 8.73
N ILE A 42 9.85 8.81 8.77
CA ILE A 42 9.89 7.57 9.54
C ILE A 42 10.93 6.60 8.97
N PHE A 43 11.05 6.57 7.65
CA PHE A 43 11.88 5.61 6.93
C PHE A 43 12.98 6.30 6.12
N MET A 44 14.20 5.78 6.27
CA MET A 44 15.39 6.19 5.51
C MET A 44 16.11 4.92 5.04
N SER A 45 16.26 4.73 3.73
CA SER A 45 16.95 3.54 3.20
C SER A 45 18.45 3.72 3.17
N LYS A 46 19.19 2.67 3.55
CA LYS A 46 20.64 2.55 3.33
C LYS A 46 20.99 1.83 2.03
N TYR A 47 20.02 1.19 1.38
CA TYR A 47 20.25 0.39 0.17
C TYR A 47 19.87 1.14 -1.09
N LYS A 48 18.63 1.63 -1.15
CA LYS A 48 18.11 2.41 -2.28
C LYS A 48 16.79 3.08 -1.92
N ASP A 49 16.58 4.26 -2.47
CA ASP A 49 15.27 4.89 -2.38
C ASP A 49 14.38 4.38 -3.51
N LEU A 50 13.21 3.87 -3.15
CA LEU A 50 12.25 3.32 -4.11
C LEU A 50 11.26 4.42 -4.47
N ASN A 51 10.92 4.56 -5.75
CA ASN A 51 9.78 5.36 -6.15
C ASN A 51 8.49 4.61 -5.79
N SER A 52 7.53 5.33 -5.23
CA SER A 52 6.24 4.80 -4.82
C SER A 52 5.12 5.71 -5.33
N ILE A 53 3.96 5.12 -5.59
CA ILE A 53 2.74 5.90 -5.81
C ILE A 53 2.22 6.35 -4.44
N SER A 54 2.04 7.65 -4.25
CA SER A 54 1.40 8.22 -3.07
C SER A 54 -0.11 8.01 -3.18
N MET A 55 -0.66 7.10 -2.36
CA MET A 55 -2.09 6.84 -2.41
C MET A 55 -2.89 7.97 -1.75
N ASP A 56 -2.30 8.70 -0.80
CA ASP A 56 -2.89 9.92 -0.24
C ASP A 56 -3.10 11.00 -1.32
N ALA A 57 -2.12 11.22 -2.20
CA ALA A 57 -2.28 12.16 -3.31
C ALA A 57 -3.48 11.79 -4.20
N ILE A 58 -3.63 10.51 -4.54
CA ILE A 58 -4.76 10.04 -5.36
C ILE A 58 -6.07 10.16 -4.58
N ALA A 59 -6.09 9.75 -3.32
CA ALA A 59 -7.28 9.78 -2.47
C ALA A 59 -7.79 11.22 -2.30
N HIS A 60 -6.91 12.14 -1.92
CA HIS A 60 -7.25 13.53 -1.62
C HIS A 60 -7.55 14.34 -2.88
N ASP A 61 -6.76 14.18 -3.94
CA ASP A 61 -6.85 15.06 -5.11
C ASP A 61 -7.65 14.53 -6.28
N VAL A 62 -7.96 13.24 -6.31
CA VAL A 62 -8.69 12.62 -7.42
C VAL A 62 -9.95 11.94 -6.91
N VAL A 63 -9.80 10.95 -6.03
CA VAL A 63 -10.92 10.11 -5.59
C VAL A 63 -11.96 10.94 -4.83
N ARG A 64 -11.54 11.83 -3.94
CA ARG A 64 -12.46 12.74 -3.24
C ARG A 64 -13.29 13.59 -4.20
N LYS A 65 -12.64 14.16 -5.22
CA LYS A 65 -13.27 15.08 -6.18
C LYS A 65 -14.20 14.37 -7.16
N ILE A 66 -13.86 13.16 -7.58
CA ILE A 66 -14.59 12.46 -8.64
C ILE A 66 -15.58 11.41 -8.08
N HIS A 67 -15.26 10.78 -6.95
CA HIS A 67 -15.97 9.59 -6.45
C HIS A 67 -16.71 9.78 -5.13
N PHE A 68 -16.34 10.78 -4.31
CA PHE A 68 -16.92 10.99 -2.98
C PHE A 68 -17.47 12.41 -2.83
N ALA A 69 -18.67 12.63 -3.38
CA ALA A 69 -19.48 13.84 -3.28
C ALA A 69 -18.87 15.15 -3.86
N GLY A 70 -17.70 15.09 -4.51
CA GLY A 70 -17.11 16.26 -5.17
C GLY A 70 -16.58 17.31 -4.19
N THR A 71 -16.37 16.93 -2.94
CA THR A 71 -15.95 17.84 -1.89
C THR A 71 -14.50 18.28 -2.02
N THR A 72 -14.24 19.52 -1.62
CA THR A 72 -12.88 20.09 -1.54
C THR A 72 -12.29 20.01 -0.13
N LYS A 73 -13.05 19.55 0.87
CA LYS A 73 -12.56 19.48 2.24
C LYS A 73 -11.68 18.26 2.45
N GLU A 74 -10.53 18.48 3.08
CA GLU A 74 -9.51 17.44 3.20
C GLU A 74 -9.89 16.30 4.15
N ASP A 75 -10.65 16.59 5.19
CA ASP A 75 -11.16 15.63 6.16
C ASP A 75 -12.27 14.71 5.61
N GLU A 76 -12.78 15.01 4.42
CA GLU A 76 -13.74 14.16 3.69
C GLU A 76 -13.04 13.24 2.66
N SER A 77 -11.70 13.22 2.63
CA SER A 77 -10.94 12.28 1.80
C SER A 77 -11.14 10.83 2.25
N PRO A 78 -11.26 9.87 1.32
CA PRO A 78 -11.28 8.47 1.71
C PRO A 78 -9.92 8.08 2.30
N ALA A 79 -9.94 7.21 3.30
CA ALA A 79 -8.72 6.72 3.92
C ALA A 79 -7.83 5.95 2.91
N SER A 80 -6.53 6.18 2.99
CA SER A 80 -5.51 5.58 2.12
C SER A 80 -4.30 5.14 2.91
N VAL A 81 -3.55 4.18 2.36
CA VAL A 81 -2.21 3.87 2.84
C VAL A 81 -1.22 4.90 2.30
N ASP A 82 -0.06 5.03 2.93
CA ASP A 82 0.87 6.09 2.53
C ASP A 82 1.51 5.81 1.15
N SER A 83 1.83 4.54 0.82
CA SER A 83 2.56 4.17 -0.41
C SER A 83 2.05 2.92 -1.12
N PHE A 84 2.25 2.88 -2.43
CA PHE A 84 1.96 1.74 -3.29
C PHE A 84 3.09 1.40 -4.27
N LEU A 85 3.37 0.10 -4.44
CA LEU A 85 4.41 -0.45 -5.31
C LEU A 85 3.93 -1.69 -6.07
N ILE A 86 4.53 -1.96 -7.22
CA ILE A 86 4.39 -3.24 -7.96
C ILE A 86 5.78 -3.81 -8.21
N ASP A 87 6.03 -5.05 -7.80
CA ASP A 87 7.31 -5.73 -8.06
C ASP A 87 7.36 -6.42 -9.43
N SER A 88 8.53 -6.93 -9.80
CA SER A 88 8.76 -7.65 -11.05
C SER A 88 8.02 -8.98 -11.17
N ASN A 89 7.47 -9.53 -10.07
CA ASN A 89 6.63 -10.72 -10.10
C ASN A 89 5.13 -10.36 -10.19
N GLY A 90 4.80 -9.06 -10.19
CA GLY A 90 3.43 -8.58 -10.28
C GLY A 90 2.69 -8.57 -8.96
N PHE A 91 3.40 -8.62 -7.82
CA PHE A 91 2.79 -8.39 -6.52
C PHE A 91 2.62 -6.89 -6.25
N TRP A 92 1.45 -6.53 -5.75
CA TRP A 92 1.09 -5.17 -5.39
C TRP A 92 1.27 -4.99 -3.88
N TYR A 93 1.99 -3.95 -3.46
CA TYR A 93 2.31 -3.70 -2.07
C TYR A 93 1.67 -2.39 -1.61
N PHE A 94 0.80 -2.49 -0.61
CA PHE A 94 0.20 -1.37 0.11
C PHE A 94 0.98 -1.16 1.40
N ILE A 95 1.62 0.00 1.56
CA ILE A 95 2.58 0.24 2.64
C ILE A 95 2.12 1.41 3.49
N GLU A 96 2.05 1.17 4.79
CA GLU A 96 1.69 2.15 5.82
C GLU A 96 2.87 2.33 6.79
N PHE A 97 3.22 3.58 7.08
CA PHE A 97 4.21 3.98 8.05
C PHE A 97 3.55 4.48 9.34
N LYS A 98 4.15 4.14 10.49
CA LYS A 98 3.70 4.61 11.81
C LYS A 98 4.87 5.01 12.71
N ASN A 99 4.81 6.25 13.19
CA ASN A 99 5.75 6.80 14.20
C ASN A 99 5.26 6.64 15.65
N GLN A 100 4.37 5.68 15.90
CA GLN A 100 3.77 5.49 17.21
C GLN A 100 3.60 4.02 17.53
N LYS A 101 3.42 3.75 18.83
CA LYS A 101 2.89 2.46 19.26
C LYS A 101 1.46 2.34 18.76
N ILE A 102 1.13 1.26 18.06
CA ILE A 102 -0.14 1.16 17.32
C ILE A 102 -1.34 0.80 18.19
N GLY A 103 -1.16 0.68 19.51
CA GLY A 103 -2.28 0.49 20.44
C GLY A 103 -3.46 1.43 20.17
N ALA A 104 -3.20 2.66 19.71
CA ALA A 104 -4.20 3.66 19.34
C ALA A 104 -4.60 3.71 17.85
N SER A 105 -3.92 3.02 16.93
CA SER A 105 -4.11 3.18 15.47
C SER A 105 -4.56 1.94 14.71
N LYS A 106 -4.77 0.81 15.40
CA LYS A 106 -5.18 -0.47 14.79
C LYS A 106 -6.43 -0.37 13.91
N GLU A 107 -7.48 0.31 14.41
CA GLU A 107 -8.75 0.46 13.69
C GLU A 107 -8.59 1.32 12.44
N LYS A 108 -7.87 2.44 12.55
CA LYS A 108 -7.57 3.32 11.41
C LYS A 108 -6.81 2.59 10.30
N CYS A 109 -5.85 1.72 10.64
CA CYS A 109 -5.13 0.96 9.61
C CYS A 109 -6.03 -0.08 8.90
N ILE A 110 -7.01 -0.67 9.59
CA ILE A 110 -8.02 -1.55 8.96
C ILE A 110 -8.87 -0.72 7.98
N GLU A 111 -9.38 0.42 8.45
CA GLU A 111 -10.20 1.32 7.64
C GLU A 111 -9.46 1.77 6.38
N LYS A 112 -8.23 2.27 6.53
CA LYS A 112 -7.32 2.60 5.41
C LYS A 112 -7.19 1.44 4.43
N SER A 113 -6.98 0.22 4.92
CA SER A 113 -6.82 -0.96 4.06
C SER A 113 -8.06 -1.25 3.21
N TYR A 114 -9.26 -1.24 3.81
CA TYR A 114 -10.50 -1.48 3.09
C TYR A 114 -10.84 -0.35 2.13
N ALA A 115 -10.79 0.89 2.62
CA ALA A 115 -11.10 2.07 1.83
C ALA A 115 -10.16 2.16 0.62
N ASN A 116 -8.85 1.97 0.83
CA ASN A 116 -7.87 2.05 -0.24
C ASN A 116 -8.08 1.00 -1.33
N VAL A 117 -8.31 -0.25 -0.95
CA VAL A 117 -8.61 -1.29 -1.94
C VAL A 117 -9.89 -0.97 -2.69
N TYR A 118 -10.94 -0.57 -1.96
CA TYR A 118 -12.24 -0.27 -2.56
C TYR A 118 -12.15 0.83 -3.63
N TRP A 119 -11.60 2.00 -3.28
CA TRP A 119 -11.57 3.10 -4.24
C TRP A 119 -10.59 2.84 -5.39
N LEU A 120 -9.49 2.11 -5.16
CA LEU A 120 -8.58 1.74 -6.24
C LEU A 120 -9.27 0.81 -7.22
N LEU A 121 -9.99 -0.21 -6.73
CA LEU A 121 -10.75 -1.11 -7.60
C LEU A 121 -11.83 -0.37 -8.40
N LYS A 122 -12.43 0.68 -7.84
CA LYS A 122 -13.38 1.54 -8.57
C LYS A 122 -12.72 2.24 -9.77
N ILE A 123 -11.55 2.84 -9.57
CA ILE A 123 -10.76 3.44 -10.68
C ILE A 123 -10.41 2.37 -11.73
N LEU A 124 -9.98 1.19 -11.29
CA LEU A 124 -9.60 0.11 -12.21
C LEU A 124 -10.80 -0.44 -12.99
N GLU A 125 -11.99 -0.47 -12.39
CA GLU A 125 -13.24 -0.85 -13.06
C GLU A 125 -13.60 0.16 -14.16
N GLU A 126 -13.46 1.46 -13.91
CA GLU A 126 -13.66 2.51 -14.93
C GLU A 126 -12.67 2.38 -16.09
N LEU A 127 -11.39 2.16 -15.77
CA LEU A 127 -10.36 1.94 -16.78
C LEU A 127 -10.61 0.67 -17.58
N LYS A 128 -11.12 -0.39 -16.94
CA LYS A 128 -11.50 -1.63 -17.62
C LYS A 128 -12.70 -1.43 -18.54
N ASN A 129 -13.70 -0.65 -18.13
CA ASN A 129 -14.89 -0.36 -18.94
C ASN A 129 -14.57 0.48 -20.19
N ASN A 130 -13.43 1.18 -20.19
CA ASN A 130 -12.90 1.94 -21.32
C ASN A 130 -11.73 1.21 -22.02
N ASP A 131 -11.62 -0.11 -21.87
CA ASP A 131 -10.59 -0.98 -22.48
C ASP A 131 -9.13 -0.54 -22.24
N SER A 132 -8.89 0.25 -21.19
CA SER A 132 -7.58 0.82 -20.86
C SER A 132 -6.83 0.01 -19.79
N PHE A 133 -7.47 -0.98 -19.18
CA PHE A 133 -6.90 -1.79 -18.10
C PHE A 133 -7.32 -3.26 -18.14
N SER A 134 -6.35 -4.15 -17.92
CA SER A 134 -6.56 -5.54 -17.55
C SER A 134 -5.57 -5.95 -16.46
N PHE A 135 -5.98 -6.80 -15.51
CA PHE A 135 -5.11 -7.24 -14.41
C PHE A 135 -3.87 -8.02 -14.89
N GLU A 136 -3.99 -8.76 -15.99
CA GLU A 136 -2.89 -9.49 -16.63
C GLU A 136 -1.78 -8.55 -17.15
N SER A 137 -2.09 -7.29 -17.43
CA SER A 137 -1.09 -6.32 -17.92
C SER A 137 -0.16 -5.82 -16.80
N PHE A 138 -0.55 -6.01 -15.54
CA PHE A 138 0.14 -5.45 -14.36
C PHE A 138 0.35 -6.49 -13.26
N SER A 139 0.24 -7.76 -13.60
CA SER A 139 0.50 -8.87 -12.69
C SER A 139 0.79 -10.17 -13.44
N SER A 140 1.21 -11.20 -12.71
CA SER A 140 1.37 -12.55 -13.26
C SER A 140 0.05 -13.37 -13.24
N CYS A 141 -1.12 -12.71 -13.14
CA CYS A 141 -2.39 -13.40 -12.96
C CYS A 141 -2.97 -13.98 -14.27
N PRO A 142 -3.84 -15.00 -14.19
CA PRO A 142 -4.60 -15.46 -15.35
C PRO A 142 -5.57 -14.38 -15.87
N SER A 143 -5.85 -14.42 -17.17
CA SER A 143 -6.88 -13.61 -17.80
C SER A 143 -8.25 -13.88 -17.14
N GLY A 144 -9.02 -12.83 -16.87
CA GLY A 144 -10.38 -12.95 -16.32
C GLY A 144 -10.48 -13.16 -14.81
N ILE A 145 -9.40 -12.97 -14.05
CA ILE A 145 -9.48 -12.95 -12.58
C ILE A 145 -10.48 -11.88 -12.09
N SER A 146 -11.29 -12.22 -11.08
CA SER A 146 -12.16 -11.23 -10.44
C SER A 146 -11.32 -10.24 -9.63
N PRO A 147 -11.75 -8.97 -9.50
CA PRO A 147 -11.02 -7.98 -8.69
C PRO A 147 -10.75 -8.45 -7.26
N LEU A 148 -11.70 -9.14 -6.63
CA LEU A 148 -11.54 -9.65 -5.26
C LEU A 148 -10.49 -10.77 -5.18
N ASN A 149 -10.51 -11.71 -6.13
CA ASN A 149 -9.51 -12.77 -6.19
C ASN A 149 -8.12 -12.19 -6.49
N PHE A 150 -8.04 -11.16 -7.33
CA PHE A 150 -6.80 -10.45 -7.58
C PHE A 150 -6.19 -9.89 -6.30
N VAL A 151 -6.98 -9.18 -5.47
CA VAL A 151 -6.49 -8.66 -4.18
C VAL A 151 -6.03 -9.80 -3.28
N LYS A 152 -6.77 -10.91 -3.25
CA LYS A 152 -6.44 -12.10 -2.43
C LYS A 152 -5.24 -12.89 -2.88
N GLU A 153 -4.84 -12.78 -4.13
CA GLU A 153 -3.74 -13.56 -4.68
C GLU A 153 -2.48 -12.74 -4.96
N TYR A 154 -2.60 -11.43 -5.17
CA TYR A 154 -1.51 -10.57 -5.66
C TYR A 154 -1.28 -9.31 -4.83
N CYS A 155 -2.21 -8.91 -3.95
CA CYS A 155 -2.01 -7.73 -3.11
C CYS A 155 -1.51 -8.10 -1.71
N LYS A 156 -0.51 -7.38 -1.23
CA LYS A 156 0.12 -7.55 0.09
C LYS A 156 0.10 -6.23 0.85
N PHE A 157 -0.14 -6.32 2.15
CA PHE A 157 -0.03 -5.17 3.04
C PHE A 157 1.26 -5.23 3.84
N ILE A 158 1.92 -4.08 3.99
CA ILE A 158 3.12 -3.92 4.80
C ILE A 158 2.89 -2.76 5.76
N LEU A 159 3.09 -3.04 7.04
CA LEU A 159 3.15 -2.04 8.09
C LEU A 159 4.59 -1.84 8.54
N VAL A 160 5.08 -0.61 8.44
CA VAL A 160 6.42 -0.22 8.85
C VAL A 160 6.32 0.69 10.07
N ILE A 161 6.93 0.25 11.18
CA ILE A 161 6.90 0.96 12.44
C ILE A 161 8.27 1.57 12.71
N ALA A 162 8.30 2.82 13.18
CA ALA A 162 9.52 3.46 13.64
C ALA A 162 10.26 2.59 14.68
N ASP A 163 11.59 2.57 14.58
CA ASP A 163 12.46 1.84 15.51
C ASP A 163 12.16 2.23 16.97
N GLY A 164 12.23 1.27 17.89
CA GLY A 164 12.07 1.51 19.34
C GLY A 164 10.62 1.64 19.82
N LYS A 165 9.62 1.55 18.93
CA LYS A 165 8.19 1.61 19.34
C LYS A 165 7.67 0.23 19.79
N ASP A 166 7.77 -0.79 18.93
CA ASP A 166 7.18 -2.13 19.14
C ASP A 166 8.11 -3.29 18.74
N ASP A 167 9.43 -3.09 18.77
CA ASP A 167 10.44 -4.01 18.22
C ASP A 167 10.31 -5.47 18.69
N LEU A 168 10.04 -5.70 19.99
CA LEU A 168 9.93 -7.05 20.54
C LEU A 168 8.71 -7.80 19.96
N GLU A 169 7.59 -7.11 19.79
CA GLU A 169 6.36 -7.72 19.30
C GLU A 169 6.45 -8.00 17.80
N ILE A 170 7.00 -7.04 17.04
CA ILE A 170 7.34 -7.22 15.63
C ILE A 170 8.25 -8.44 15.45
N TYR A 171 9.32 -8.54 16.25
CA TYR A 171 10.24 -9.67 16.21
C TYR A 171 9.51 -11.01 16.45
N LYS A 172 8.67 -11.12 17.50
CA LYS A 172 7.93 -12.34 17.80
C LYS A 172 7.00 -12.76 16.66
N ILE A 173 6.27 -11.82 16.07
CA ILE A 173 5.38 -12.08 14.92
C ILE A 173 6.18 -12.59 13.73
N ARG A 174 7.29 -11.92 13.40
CA ARG A 174 8.14 -12.29 12.26
C ARG A 174 8.77 -13.66 12.43
N GLU A 175 9.32 -13.96 13.59
CA GLU A 175 9.93 -15.27 13.86
C GLU A 175 8.88 -16.39 13.84
N ALA A 176 7.68 -16.16 14.38
CA ALA A 176 6.59 -17.12 14.26
C ALA A 176 6.21 -17.37 12.79
N ARG A 177 6.13 -16.32 11.96
CA ARG A 177 5.85 -16.42 10.52
C ARG A 177 6.93 -17.20 9.78
N LYS A 178 8.22 -16.88 9.99
CA LYS A 178 9.36 -17.60 9.39
C LYS A 178 9.36 -19.08 9.76
N ALA A 179 9.06 -19.38 11.02
CA ALA A 179 8.99 -20.75 11.53
C ALA A 179 7.70 -21.50 11.12
N LYS A 180 6.78 -20.86 10.37
CA LYS A 180 5.43 -21.39 10.05
C LYS A 180 4.66 -21.83 11.30
N LYS A 181 4.89 -21.14 12.43
CA LYS A 181 4.23 -21.40 13.72
C LYS A 181 3.03 -20.49 13.91
N ARG A 182 2.16 -20.86 14.85
CA ARG A 182 1.09 -19.98 15.32
C ARG A 182 1.70 -18.66 15.82
N TRP A 183 1.20 -17.55 15.31
CA TRP A 183 1.65 -16.23 15.75
C TRP A 183 1.28 -16.01 17.22
N PRO A 184 2.00 -15.13 17.94
CA PRO A 184 1.66 -14.74 19.30
C PRO A 184 0.18 -14.40 19.45
N ASP A 185 -0.41 -14.66 20.61
CA ASP A 185 -1.78 -14.24 20.91
C ASP A 185 -1.81 -12.77 21.35
N SER A 186 -1.38 -11.90 20.44
CA SER A 186 -1.40 -10.45 20.62
C SER A 186 -2.46 -9.81 19.74
N ASP A 187 -2.92 -8.62 20.14
CA ASP A 187 -3.80 -7.78 19.33
C ASP A 187 -3.24 -7.54 17.93
N TRP A 188 -1.92 -7.50 17.83
CA TRP A 188 -1.16 -7.35 16.60
C TRP A 188 -1.28 -8.52 15.66
N ALA A 189 -1.02 -9.71 16.18
CA ALA A 189 -1.17 -10.91 15.39
C ALA A 189 -2.62 -11.09 14.94
N LYS A 190 -3.59 -10.73 15.79
CA LYS A 190 -5.02 -10.75 15.42
C LYS A 190 -5.32 -9.75 14.30
N TYR A 191 -4.83 -8.52 14.40
CA TYR A 191 -5.01 -7.49 13.39
C TYR A 191 -4.43 -7.89 12.02
N MET A 192 -3.16 -8.30 11.98
CA MET A 192 -2.52 -8.72 10.74
C MET A 192 -3.24 -9.93 10.11
N LYS A 193 -3.61 -10.92 10.93
CA LYS A 193 -4.42 -12.06 10.46
C LYS A 193 -5.78 -11.63 9.91
N LYS A 194 -6.43 -10.61 10.48
CA LYS A 194 -7.68 -10.07 9.91
C LYS A 194 -7.45 -9.51 8.51
N LEU A 195 -6.39 -8.72 8.31
CA LEU A 195 -6.06 -8.20 6.98
C LEU A 195 -5.81 -9.32 5.96
N GLU A 196 -5.07 -10.36 6.34
CA GLU A 196 -4.87 -11.57 5.50
C GLU A 196 -6.19 -12.31 5.24
N SER A 197 -7.04 -12.44 6.26
CA SER A 197 -8.29 -13.19 6.15
C SER A 197 -9.32 -12.46 5.29
N TYR A 198 -9.41 -11.13 5.38
CA TYR A 198 -10.49 -10.38 4.74
C TYR A 198 -10.08 -9.65 3.46
N ILE A 199 -8.86 -9.14 3.37
CA ILE A 199 -8.48 -8.22 2.28
C ILE A 199 -7.37 -8.82 1.42
N TYR A 200 -6.16 -8.91 1.96
CA TYR A 200 -4.94 -9.14 1.19
C TYR A 200 -4.55 -10.63 1.13
N LYS A 201 -3.65 -10.97 0.20
CA LYS A 201 -2.93 -12.26 0.17
C LYS A 201 -2.14 -12.48 1.44
N SER A 202 -1.44 -11.44 1.89
CA SER A 202 -0.63 -11.46 3.09
C SER A 202 -0.49 -10.07 3.70
N ALA A 203 -0.25 -10.02 5.00
CA ALA A 203 -0.02 -8.81 5.77
C ALA A 203 1.25 -9.01 6.61
N GLU A 204 2.19 -8.08 6.48
CA GLU A 204 3.50 -8.17 7.12
C GLU A 204 3.81 -6.92 7.93
N VAL A 205 4.57 -7.09 9.02
CA VAL A 205 4.98 -5.99 9.89
C VAL A 205 6.50 -5.98 10.02
N TYR A 206 7.07 -4.78 9.97
CA TYR A 206 8.50 -4.53 10.03
C TYR A 206 8.78 -3.36 10.95
N ASN A 207 9.94 -3.36 11.61
CA ASN A 207 10.58 -2.10 11.96
C ASN A 207 11.37 -1.56 10.76
N VAL A 208 11.75 -0.28 10.82
CA VAL A 208 12.45 0.41 9.72
C VAL A 208 13.69 -0.35 9.25
N LYS A 209 14.54 -0.80 10.18
CA LYS A 209 15.77 -1.56 9.84
C LYS A 209 15.49 -2.87 9.12
N GLN A 210 14.48 -3.62 9.57
CA GLN A 210 14.09 -4.88 8.95
C GLN A 210 13.48 -4.63 7.57
N PHE A 211 12.62 -3.62 7.43
CA PHE A 211 12.00 -3.26 6.16
C PHE A 211 13.06 -2.93 5.11
N ASP A 212 14.05 -2.11 5.47
CA ASP A 212 15.14 -1.74 4.58
C ASP A 212 15.94 -2.98 4.09
N ARG A 213 16.34 -3.83 5.04
CA ARG A 213 17.19 -4.99 4.78
C ARG A 213 16.50 -6.13 4.04
N GLU A 214 15.24 -6.38 4.35
CA GLU A 214 14.53 -7.59 3.91
C GLU A 214 13.60 -7.31 2.73
N PHE A 215 12.97 -6.13 2.69
CA PHE A 215 12.10 -5.72 1.58
C PHE A 215 12.87 -4.85 0.59
N VAL A 216 13.32 -3.65 0.98
CA VAL A 216 13.85 -2.64 0.05
C VAL A 216 15.08 -3.13 -0.71
N LYS A 217 16.04 -3.73 0.00
CA LYS A 217 17.25 -4.33 -0.61
C LYS A 217 16.92 -5.32 -1.73
N ASN A 218 15.87 -6.11 -1.54
CA ASN A 218 15.51 -7.22 -2.43
C ASN A 218 14.44 -6.84 -3.45
N PHE A 219 13.75 -5.72 -3.27
CA PHE A 219 12.71 -5.25 -4.18
C PHE A 219 13.26 -5.04 -5.59
N ARG A 220 12.50 -5.37 -6.62
CA ARG A 220 12.86 -5.16 -8.03
C ARG A 220 11.62 -4.72 -8.79
N TYR A 221 11.76 -3.69 -9.61
CA TYR A 221 10.71 -3.28 -10.56
C TYR A 221 10.72 -4.17 -11.82
N SER A 222 11.91 -4.66 -12.21
CA SER A 222 12.17 -5.55 -13.35
C SER A 222 13.07 -6.70 -12.93
#